data_AF-A0A484GHJ3-F1
#
_entry.id   AF-A0A484GHJ3-F1
#
_cell.length_a   1.000
_cell.length_b   1.000
_cell.length_c   1.000
_cell.angle_alpha   90.00
_cell.angle_beta   90.00
_cell.angle_gamma   90.00
#
_symmetry.space_group_name_H-M   'P 1'
#
loop_
_entity.id
_entity.type
_entity.pdbx_description
1 polymer ?
#
loop_
_entity_poly.entity_id
_entity_poly.type
_entity_poly.pdbx_seq_one_letter_code
_entity_poly.pdbx_strand_id
1 'polypeptide(L)'
;QCYNGATWNGEECACTEGYFGYQCQSLLEYLFIEAPEKINATVELRVKVTNRNFTEDLNNISSHTYLNFVQLFKSQMDKAYRSEDFPQYRGVIIRKLLKGSVVVEHEVVMEANFTSEFQELFANLTKIIKAKVMNETGKLPSNFEACKNISFLCYNEKDTFVNETVKLGFDLQGQCTQKVAKEFAQFYYVDDLNGKLACVTKCTLGTKSQMNCHHGRCQLQRSGPRCLCLNSDTHWHWGESCEFSTSKSMAYGIVGAVVVLLVVSVVVLAISLRQSQRKLHRQENNLSRDWQEEDVLVSFQSAGIWEGQNLQGDTFGLENVYRHFQPSLQNVDPSTEVTQELPPPPARGCS
;
A
#
# COMPACT_ATOMS: atom_id res chain seq x y z
N GLN A 1 -13.93 -31.69 -5.21
CA GLN A 1 -14.39 -30.70 -4.22
C GLN A 1 -14.30 -29.32 -4.85
N CYS A 2 -15.37 -28.52 -4.75
CA CYS A 2 -15.43 -27.16 -5.30
C CYS A 2 -15.15 -26.14 -4.19
N TYR A 3 -14.49 -25.03 -4.51
CA TYR A 3 -14.10 -23.97 -3.57
C TYR A 3 -14.84 -22.66 -3.81
N ASN A 4 -14.71 -21.71 -2.89
CA ASN A 4 -15.19 -20.32 -3.03
C ASN A 4 -16.70 -20.19 -3.32
N GLY A 5 -17.52 -21.10 -2.78
CA GLY A 5 -18.97 -21.08 -2.95
C GLY A 5 -19.45 -21.67 -4.29
N ALA A 6 -18.56 -22.26 -5.08
CA ALA A 6 -18.92 -22.97 -6.31
C ALA A 6 -19.74 -24.24 -6.03
N THR A 7 -20.64 -24.56 -6.97
CA THR A 7 -21.54 -25.72 -6.88
C THR A 7 -21.16 -26.80 -7.88
N TRP A 8 -21.26 -28.08 -7.50
CA TRP A 8 -21.02 -29.19 -8.41
C TRP A 8 -22.28 -29.47 -9.24
N ASN A 9 -22.19 -29.37 -10.56
CA ASN A 9 -23.34 -29.55 -11.46
C ASN A 9 -23.51 -30.99 -11.97
N GLY A 10 -22.62 -31.92 -11.57
CA GLY A 10 -22.61 -33.31 -12.05
C GLY A 10 -21.40 -33.65 -12.92
N GLU A 11 -20.77 -32.65 -13.53
CA GLU A 11 -19.63 -32.79 -14.44
C GLU A 11 -18.43 -31.91 -14.04
N GLU A 12 -18.70 -30.67 -13.62
CA GLU A 12 -17.69 -29.70 -13.23
C GLU A 12 -18.16 -28.80 -12.06
N CYS A 13 -17.22 -28.03 -11.51
CA CYS A 13 -17.53 -27.00 -10.53
C CYS A 13 -18.02 -25.73 -11.26
N ALA A 14 -19.28 -25.37 -11.09
CA ALA A 14 -19.83 -24.10 -11.53
C ALA A 14 -19.32 -22.97 -10.62
N CYS A 15 -18.32 -22.22 -11.11
CA CYS A 15 -17.67 -21.14 -10.36
C CYS A 15 -18.57 -19.93 -10.19
N THR A 16 -18.50 -19.30 -9.02
CA THR A 16 -19.10 -18.00 -8.78
C THR A 16 -18.32 -16.90 -9.51
N GLU A 17 -18.95 -15.74 -9.70
CA GLU A 17 -18.35 -14.59 -10.36
C GLU A 17 -16.98 -14.21 -9.77
N GLY A 18 -16.02 -13.93 -10.65
CA GLY A 18 -14.65 -13.58 -10.28
C GLY A 18 -13.69 -14.76 -10.02
N TYR A 19 -14.16 -16.01 -10.06
CA TYR A 19 -13.31 -17.20 -9.88
C TYR A 19 -13.28 -18.08 -11.12
N PHE A 20 -12.18 -18.82 -11.30
CA PHE A 20 -11.98 -19.75 -12.42
C PHE A 20 -11.16 -20.98 -12.02
N GLY A 21 -11.07 -21.93 -12.97
CA GLY A 21 -10.33 -23.19 -12.84
C GLY A 21 -11.23 -24.35 -12.44
N TYR A 22 -10.75 -25.58 -12.61
CA TYR A 22 -11.54 -26.81 -12.42
C TYR A 22 -12.19 -26.93 -11.04
N GLN A 23 -11.57 -26.36 -10.01
CA GLN A 23 -12.08 -26.35 -8.63
C GLN A 23 -12.49 -24.95 -8.15
N CYS A 24 -12.50 -23.95 -9.02
CA CYS A 24 -12.84 -22.55 -8.72
C CYS A 24 -11.95 -21.89 -7.65
N GLN A 25 -10.68 -22.28 -7.59
CA GLN A 25 -9.73 -21.77 -6.59
C GLN A 25 -9.05 -20.47 -7.02
N SER A 26 -8.96 -20.22 -8.32
CA SER A 26 -8.17 -19.10 -8.86
C SER A 26 -9.04 -17.87 -9.09
N LEU A 27 -8.49 -16.69 -8.86
CA LEU A 27 -9.15 -15.41 -9.11
C LEU A 27 -8.91 -14.95 -10.53
N LEU A 28 -9.96 -14.49 -11.21
CA LEU A 28 -9.83 -13.89 -12.53
C LEU A 28 -8.95 -12.64 -12.46
N GLU A 29 -7.86 -12.64 -13.25
CA GLU A 29 -6.89 -11.56 -13.24
C GLU A 29 -7.49 -10.23 -13.72
N TYR A 30 -8.39 -10.31 -14.71
CA TYR A 30 -9.20 -9.22 -15.20
C TYR A 30 -10.48 -9.75 -15.84
N LEU A 31 -11.45 -8.86 -16.03
CA LEU A 31 -12.72 -9.15 -16.70
C LEU A 31 -13.04 -8.00 -17.65
N PHE A 32 -13.32 -8.28 -18.92
CA PHE A 32 -13.81 -7.22 -19.82
C PHE A 32 -15.22 -6.80 -19.42
N ILE A 33 -15.46 -5.50 -19.45
CA ILE A 33 -16.78 -4.95 -19.19
C ILE A 33 -17.54 -4.91 -20.50
N GLU A 34 -18.75 -5.44 -20.48
CA GLU A 34 -19.70 -5.29 -21.59
C GLU A 34 -20.17 -3.84 -21.62
N ALA A 35 -19.56 -3.05 -22.50
CA ALA A 35 -20.00 -1.70 -22.74
C ALA A 35 -21.36 -1.72 -23.44
N PRO A 36 -22.35 -0.93 -22.99
CA PRO A 36 -23.62 -0.83 -23.70
C PRO A 36 -23.39 -0.17 -25.06
N GLU A 37 -24.18 -0.53 -26.08
CA GLU A 37 -24.07 0.10 -27.40
C GLU A 37 -24.35 1.60 -27.35
N LYS A 38 -25.29 1.99 -26.48
CA LYS A 38 -25.68 3.37 -26.23
C LYS A 38 -25.59 3.71 -24.76
N ILE A 39 -25.14 4.92 -24.50
CA ILE A 39 -24.99 5.48 -23.17
C ILE A 39 -25.83 6.73 -23.03
N ASN A 40 -26.54 6.76 -21.90
CA ASN A 40 -27.30 7.93 -21.49
C ASN A 40 -26.46 8.75 -20.52
N ALA A 41 -26.60 10.06 -20.58
CA ALA A 41 -26.00 10.97 -19.64
C ALA A 41 -26.96 12.12 -19.34
N THR A 42 -26.87 12.66 -18.12
CA THR A 42 -27.64 13.83 -17.71
C THR A 42 -26.73 14.94 -17.20
N VAL A 43 -27.13 16.17 -17.52
CA VAL A 43 -26.54 17.39 -16.97
C VAL A 43 -27.61 18.07 -16.15
N GLU A 44 -27.25 18.50 -14.94
CA GLU A 44 -28.14 19.20 -14.03
C GLU A 44 -28.12 20.71 -14.28
N LEU A 45 -29.31 21.30 -14.39
CA LEU A 45 -29.51 22.71 -14.69
C LEU A 45 -30.53 23.32 -13.73
N ARG A 46 -30.40 24.61 -13.51
CA ARG A 46 -31.37 25.43 -12.79
C ARG A 46 -31.66 26.69 -13.59
N VAL A 47 -32.93 26.96 -13.83
CA VAL A 47 -33.39 28.18 -14.51
C VAL A 47 -34.53 28.82 -13.74
N LYS A 48 -34.64 30.15 -13.77
CA LYS A 48 -35.73 30.88 -13.10
C LYS A 48 -36.71 31.43 -14.13
N VAL A 49 -38.00 31.22 -13.89
CA VAL A 49 -39.08 31.73 -14.76
C VAL A 49 -39.60 33.07 -14.23
N THR A 50 -39.36 34.15 -14.95
CA THR A 50 -39.62 35.52 -14.46
C THR A 50 -41.08 35.94 -14.58
N ASN A 51 -41.83 35.40 -15.54
CA ASN A 51 -43.22 35.77 -15.79
C ASN A 51 -44.25 34.84 -15.10
N ARG A 52 -43.82 34.12 -14.05
CA ARG A 52 -44.65 33.21 -13.26
C ARG A 52 -44.41 33.34 -11.77
N ASN A 53 -45.52 33.31 -11.02
CA ASN A 53 -45.48 33.22 -9.57
C ASN A 53 -45.60 31.77 -9.12
N PHE A 54 -44.91 31.44 -8.03
CA PHE A 54 -45.01 30.12 -7.42
C PHE A 54 -46.32 30.00 -6.65
N THR A 55 -47.07 28.91 -6.88
CA THR A 55 -48.29 28.55 -6.15
C THR A 55 -48.10 27.21 -5.46
N GLU A 56 -48.86 26.92 -4.39
CA GLU A 56 -48.77 25.63 -3.70
C GLU A 56 -49.15 24.44 -4.61
N ASP A 57 -49.99 24.65 -5.62
CA ASP A 57 -50.30 23.62 -6.62
C ASP A 57 -49.07 23.17 -7.41
N LEU A 58 -48.06 24.05 -7.60
CA LEU A 58 -46.79 23.68 -8.23
C LEU A 58 -45.91 22.78 -7.35
N ASN A 59 -46.25 22.61 -6.08
CA ASN A 59 -45.62 21.62 -5.19
C ASN A 59 -46.30 20.23 -5.30
N ASN A 60 -47.50 20.17 -5.88
CA ASN A 60 -48.24 18.93 -6.08
C ASN A 60 -48.07 18.43 -7.51
N ILE A 61 -47.26 17.36 -7.69
CA ILE A 61 -46.98 16.73 -8.98
C ILE A 61 -48.22 16.20 -9.74
N SER A 62 -49.33 16.00 -9.05
CA SER A 62 -50.60 15.54 -9.64
C SER A 62 -51.55 16.69 -9.98
N SER A 63 -51.21 17.94 -9.65
CA SER A 63 -52.09 19.08 -9.93
C SER A 63 -52.08 19.44 -11.41
N HIS A 64 -53.21 19.94 -11.90
CA HIS A 64 -53.30 20.42 -13.28
C HIS A 64 -52.33 21.58 -13.55
N THR A 65 -52.15 22.46 -12.55
CA THR A 65 -51.21 23.58 -12.60
C THR A 65 -49.77 23.11 -12.82
N TYR A 66 -49.33 22.08 -12.07
CA TYR A 66 -48.01 21.48 -12.24
C TYR A 66 -47.85 20.84 -13.62
N LEU A 67 -48.79 19.98 -14.03
CA LEU A 67 -48.72 19.26 -15.29
C LEU A 67 -48.65 20.22 -16.50
N ASN A 68 -49.51 21.25 -16.51
CA ASN A 68 -49.50 22.26 -17.57
C ASN A 68 -48.19 23.04 -17.61
N PHE A 69 -47.66 23.42 -16.44
CA PHE A 69 -46.38 24.11 -16.35
C PHE A 69 -45.24 23.24 -16.88
N VAL A 70 -45.15 21.98 -16.42
CA VAL A 70 -44.12 21.03 -16.86
C VAL A 70 -44.19 20.78 -18.36
N GLN A 71 -45.39 20.59 -18.91
CA GLN A 71 -45.57 20.38 -20.34
C GLN A 71 -45.11 21.61 -21.15
N LEU A 72 -45.48 22.81 -20.72
CA LEU A 72 -45.07 24.05 -21.37
C LEU A 72 -43.56 24.26 -21.30
N PHE A 73 -42.97 24.05 -20.12
CA PHE A 73 -41.53 24.15 -19.91
C PHE A 73 -40.74 23.17 -20.79
N LYS A 74 -41.13 21.88 -20.78
CA LYS A 74 -40.51 20.86 -21.63
C LYS A 74 -40.63 21.20 -23.11
N SER A 75 -41.78 21.68 -23.56
CA SER A 75 -42.01 22.06 -24.95
C SER A 75 -41.09 23.19 -25.42
N GLN A 76 -40.85 24.21 -24.58
CA GLN A 76 -39.92 25.30 -24.93
C GLN A 76 -38.47 24.85 -24.89
N MET A 77 -38.06 24.12 -23.85
CA MET A 77 -36.69 23.60 -23.76
C MET A 77 -36.39 22.60 -24.88
N ASP A 78 -37.34 21.74 -25.24
CA ASP A 78 -37.23 20.85 -26.39
C ASP A 78 -36.97 21.63 -27.68
N LYS A 79 -37.65 22.76 -27.90
CA LYS A 79 -37.41 23.63 -29.06
C LYS A 79 -36.04 24.30 -29.02
N ALA A 80 -35.53 24.64 -27.83
CA ALA A 80 -34.22 25.24 -27.68
C ALA A 80 -33.08 24.24 -27.94
N TYR A 81 -33.26 22.97 -27.53
CA TYR A 81 -32.24 21.94 -27.67
C TYR A 81 -32.32 21.13 -28.97
N ARG A 82 -33.52 20.82 -29.48
CA ARG A 82 -33.67 20.04 -30.73
C ARG A 82 -33.17 20.85 -31.92
N SER A 83 -31.99 20.47 -32.39
CA SER A 83 -31.27 21.15 -33.45
C SER A 83 -30.29 20.19 -34.12
N GLU A 84 -29.92 20.47 -35.36
CA GLU A 84 -29.04 19.59 -36.16
C GLU A 84 -27.65 19.44 -35.56
N ASP A 85 -27.17 20.46 -34.83
CA ASP A 85 -25.88 20.47 -34.13
C ASP A 85 -25.92 19.76 -32.76
N PHE A 86 -27.09 19.29 -32.31
CA PHE A 86 -27.23 18.55 -31.05
C PHE A 86 -28.17 17.32 -31.17
N PRO A 87 -27.84 16.35 -32.04
CA PRO A 87 -28.67 15.16 -32.27
C PRO A 87 -28.73 14.20 -31.08
N GLN A 88 -27.81 14.32 -30.11
CA GLN A 88 -27.75 13.50 -28.91
C GLN A 88 -28.84 13.86 -27.89
N TYR A 89 -29.53 14.99 -28.05
CA TYR A 89 -30.62 15.37 -27.16
C TYR A 89 -31.75 14.34 -27.16
N ARG A 90 -32.26 14.00 -25.97
CA ARG A 90 -33.40 13.09 -25.79
C ARG A 90 -34.56 13.71 -25.02
N GLY A 91 -34.31 14.69 -24.16
CA GLY A 91 -35.38 15.34 -23.44
C GLY A 91 -34.94 16.03 -22.17
N VAL A 92 -35.94 16.51 -21.43
CA VAL A 92 -35.77 17.18 -20.14
C VAL A 92 -36.56 16.47 -19.05
N ILE A 93 -35.92 16.26 -17.91
CA ILE A 93 -36.51 15.71 -16.69
C ILE A 93 -36.56 16.82 -15.64
N ILE A 94 -37.76 17.21 -15.21
CA ILE A 94 -37.90 18.17 -14.10
C ILE A 94 -37.69 17.42 -12.79
N ARG A 95 -36.74 17.89 -11.97
CA ARG A 95 -36.45 17.35 -10.64
C ARG A 95 -37.29 18.02 -9.58
N LYS A 96 -37.35 19.36 -9.60
CA LYS A 96 -38.05 20.13 -8.58
C LYS A 96 -38.41 21.53 -9.06
N LEU A 97 -39.48 22.08 -8.50
CA LEU A 97 -39.86 23.49 -8.62
C LEU A 97 -39.69 24.16 -7.25
N LEU A 98 -38.98 25.28 -7.20
CA LEU A 98 -38.70 26.02 -5.96
C LEU A 98 -39.35 27.40 -5.96
N LYS A 99 -39.63 27.90 -4.74
CA LYS A 99 -40.20 29.24 -4.49
C LYS A 99 -39.22 30.35 -4.92
N GLY A 100 -39.76 31.45 -5.44
CA GLY A 100 -38.98 32.61 -5.93
C GLY A 100 -39.06 32.83 -7.45
N SER A 101 -40.28 33.08 -7.97
CA SER A 101 -40.57 33.14 -9.42
C SER A 101 -40.22 31.83 -10.14
N VAL A 102 -40.83 30.74 -9.65
CA VAL A 102 -40.70 29.36 -10.14
C VAL A 102 -39.31 29.01 -10.67
N VAL A 103 -38.43 28.60 -9.76
CA VAL A 103 -37.09 28.09 -10.12
C VAL A 103 -37.21 26.61 -10.48
N VAL A 104 -36.79 26.25 -11.68
CA VAL A 104 -36.90 24.90 -12.24
C VAL A 104 -35.54 24.20 -12.16
N GLU A 105 -35.41 23.26 -11.25
CA GLU A 105 -34.30 22.31 -11.24
C GLU A 105 -34.65 21.15 -12.19
N HIS A 106 -33.82 20.94 -13.19
CA HIS A 106 -34.07 19.95 -14.24
C HIS A 106 -32.78 19.33 -14.72
N GLU A 107 -32.93 18.23 -15.43
CA GLU A 107 -31.83 17.54 -16.10
C GLU A 107 -32.10 17.48 -17.59
N VAL A 108 -31.06 17.76 -18.38
CA VAL A 108 -31.06 17.53 -19.83
C VAL A 108 -30.50 16.13 -20.07
N VAL A 109 -31.25 15.31 -20.80
CA VAL A 109 -30.91 13.93 -21.13
C VAL A 109 -30.27 13.89 -22.51
N MET A 110 -29.10 13.25 -22.57
CA MET A 110 -28.35 12.98 -23.80
C MET A 110 -28.19 11.48 -23.97
N GLU A 111 -28.20 11.02 -25.22
CA GLU A 111 -27.87 9.64 -25.59
C GLU A 111 -26.91 9.66 -26.78
N ALA A 112 -25.84 8.89 -26.66
CA ALA A 112 -24.85 8.68 -27.71
C ALA A 112 -24.39 7.23 -27.75
N ASN A 113 -23.79 6.83 -28.88
CA ASN A 113 -23.12 5.53 -28.95
C ASN A 113 -21.91 5.51 -28.02
N PHE A 114 -21.64 4.37 -27.40
CA PHE A 114 -20.46 4.22 -26.55
C PHE A 114 -19.18 4.29 -27.39
N THR A 115 -18.21 5.08 -26.91
CA THR A 115 -16.85 5.16 -27.44
C THR A 115 -15.87 5.16 -26.26
N SER A 116 -14.61 4.79 -26.48
CA SER A 116 -13.56 4.90 -25.44
C SER A 116 -13.40 6.33 -24.91
N GLU A 117 -13.74 7.33 -25.73
CA GLU A 117 -13.65 8.77 -25.43
C GLU A 117 -14.98 9.38 -24.96
N PHE A 118 -15.90 8.55 -24.44
CA PHE A 118 -17.25 9.02 -24.05
C PHE A 118 -17.22 10.18 -23.04
N GLN A 119 -16.20 10.25 -22.17
CA GLN A 119 -16.05 11.34 -21.21
C GLN A 119 -15.86 12.69 -21.91
N GLU A 120 -14.97 12.73 -22.91
CA GLU A 120 -14.69 13.94 -23.69
C GLU A 120 -15.90 14.31 -24.55
N LEU A 121 -16.56 13.31 -25.14
CA LEU A 121 -17.81 13.50 -25.89
C LEU A 121 -18.84 14.23 -25.05
N PHE A 122 -19.18 13.72 -23.86
CA PHE A 122 -20.19 14.34 -23.01
C PHE A 122 -19.75 15.69 -22.44
N ALA A 123 -18.46 15.87 -22.14
CA ALA A 123 -17.94 17.19 -21.73
C ALA A 123 -18.15 18.25 -22.84
N ASN A 124 -17.97 17.88 -24.11
CA ASN A 124 -18.24 18.76 -25.24
C ASN A 124 -19.74 19.02 -25.43
N LEU A 125 -20.60 18.01 -25.28
CA LEU A 125 -22.05 18.19 -25.34
C LEU A 125 -22.56 19.09 -24.20
N THR A 126 -21.97 19.04 -23.01
CA THR A 126 -22.29 19.96 -21.90
C THR A 126 -22.03 21.42 -22.28
N LYS A 127 -20.98 21.70 -23.07
CA LYS A 127 -20.72 23.06 -23.58
C LYS A 127 -21.82 23.52 -24.54
N ILE A 128 -22.32 22.62 -25.39
CA ILE A 128 -23.44 22.90 -26.30
C ILE A 128 -24.72 23.20 -25.50
N ILE A 129 -25.03 22.38 -24.49
CA ILE A 129 -26.15 22.62 -23.58
C ILE A 129 -26.04 24.01 -22.94
N LYS A 130 -24.86 24.36 -22.40
CA LYS A 130 -24.59 25.66 -21.79
C LYS A 130 -24.85 26.80 -22.78
N ALA A 131 -24.34 26.72 -24.00
CA ALA A 131 -24.58 27.74 -25.01
C ALA A 131 -26.07 27.88 -25.36
N LYS A 132 -26.78 26.77 -25.57
CA LYS A 132 -28.20 26.78 -25.95
C LYS A 132 -29.10 27.32 -24.84
N VAL A 133 -28.88 26.92 -23.58
CA VAL A 133 -29.68 27.41 -22.46
C VAL A 133 -29.42 28.88 -22.17
N MET A 134 -28.16 29.34 -22.26
CA MET A 134 -27.84 30.77 -22.08
C MET A 134 -28.48 31.61 -23.19
N ASN A 135 -28.47 31.13 -24.43
CA ASN A 135 -29.19 31.78 -25.53
C ASN A 135 -30.71 31.83 -25.25
N GLU A 136 -31.33 30.71 -24.90
CA GLU A 136 -32.78 30.67 -24.63
C GLU A 136 -33.18 31.58 -23.47
N THR A 137 -32.37 31.62 -22.41
CA THR A 137 -32.66 32.41 -21.21
C THR A 137 -32.30 33.88 -21.35
N GLY A 138 -31.44 34.24 -22.32
CA GLY A 138 -31.06 35.61 -22.67
C GLY A 138 -31.89 36.24 -23.81
N LYS A 139 -32.67 35.45 -24.57
CA LYS A 139 -33.43 35.91 -25.76
C LYS A 139 -34.39 37.07 -25.52
N LEU A 140 -35.07 37.07 -24.37
CA LEU A 140 -36.17 38.00 -24.10
C LEU A 140 -35.99 38.65 -22.73
N PRO A 141 -35.84 39.99 -22.67
CA PRO A 141 -35.91 40.70 -21.40
C PRO A 141 -37.28 40.45 -20.74
N SER A 142 -37.31 40.34 -19.40
CA SER A 142 -38.53 40.04 -18.62
C SER A 142 -39.73 40.96 -18.91
N ASN A 143 -39.50 42.15 -19.48
CA ASN A 143 -40.51 43.16 -19.79
C ASN A 143 -41.03 43.11 -21.23
N PHE A 144 -40.63 42.11 -22.03
CA PHE A 144 -41.09 41.97 -23.40
C PHE A 144 -42.58 41.60 -23.45
N GLU A 145 -43.31 42.09 -24.46
CA GLU A 145 -44.76 41.90 -24.58
C GLU A 145 -45.16 40.41 -24.61
N ALA A 146 -44.33 39.57 -25.22
CA ALA A 146 -44.54 38.11 -25.23
C ALA A 146 -44.52 37.49 -23.82
N CYS A 147 -43.83 38.09 -22.85
CA CYS A 147 -43.79 37.62 -21.46
C CYS A 147 -45.11 37.86 -20.72
N LYS A 148 -45.98 38.74 -21.23
CA LYS A 148 -47.36 38.89 -20.72
C LYS A 148 -48.24 37.70 -21.13
N ASN A 149 -47.88 36.97 -22.19
CA ASN A 149 -48.64 35.82 -22.66
C ASN A 149 -48.38 34.61 -21.76
N ILE A 150 -49.47 34.06 -21.21
CA ILE A 150 -49.45 32.86 -20.36
C ILE A 150 -49.03 31.61 -21.18
N SER A 151 -49.07 31.64 -22.50
CA SER A 151 -48.61 30.52 -23.33
C SER A 151 -47.09 30.48 -23.52
N PHE A 152 -46.35 31.41 -22.92
CA PHE A 152 -44.90 31.53 -23.06
C PHE A 152 -44.21 31.69 -21.69
N LEU A 153 -43.00 31.14 -21.54
CA LEU A 153 -42.22 31.24 -20.30
C LEU A 153 -41.01 32.11 -20.58
N CYS A 154 -40.81 33.14 -19.77
CA CYS A 154 -39.64 33.99 -19.85
C CYS A 154 -38.69 33.65 -18.71
N TYR A 155 -37.40 33.79 -18.97
CA TYR A 155 -36.36 33.38 -18.05
C TYR A 155 -35.46 34.55 -17.67
N ASN A 156 -34.50 34.29 -16.79
CA ASN A 156 -33.41 35.20 -16.50
C ASN A 156 -32.08 34.48 -16.73
N GLU A 157 -31.30 34.96 -17.69
CA GLU A 157 -29.95 34.47 -17.97
C GLU A 157 -29.05 34.51 -16.72
N LYS A 158 -29.13 35.57 -15.90
CA LYS A 158 -28.28 35.72 -14.70
C LYS A 158 -28.61 34.71 -13.59
N ASP A 159 -29.85 34.19 -13.59
CA ASP A 159 -30.31 33.19 -12.63
C ASP A 159 -30.24 31.77 -13.23
N THR A 160 -29.54 31.60 -14.35
CA THR A 160 -29.34 30.31 -15.02
C THR A 160 -28.02 29.67 -14.57
N PHE A 161 -28.11 28.42 -14.15
CA PHE A 161 -26.97 27.61 -13.72
C PHE A 161 -26.94 26.29 -14.48
N VAL A 162 -25.74 25.88 -14.87
CA VAL A 162 -25.46 24.60 -15.54
C VAL A 162 -24.36 23.93 -14.76
N ASN A 163 -24.60 22.72 -14.27
CA ASN A 163 -23.58 21.90 -13.64
C ASN A 163 -22.57 21.45 -14.70
N GLU A 164 -21.29 21.63 -14.42
CA GLU A 164 -20.21 21.22 -15.34
C GLU A 164 -19.97 19.70 -15.29
N THR A 165 -20.44 19.05 -14.21
CA THR A 165 -20.30 17.60 -14.04
C THR A 165 -21.44 16.86 -14.72
N VAL A 166 -21.08 15.86 -15.53
CA VAL A 166 -22.02 14.97 -16.21
C VAL A 166 -22.30 13.74 -15.34
N LYS A 167 -23.56 13.38 -15.17
CA LYS A 167 -23.97 12.12 -14.53
C LYS A 167 -24.23 11.09 -15.63
N LEU A 168 -23.49 9.99 -15.62
CA LEU A 168 -23.72 8.89 -16.56
C LEU A 168 -24.89 8.03 -16.07
N GLY A 169 -25.72 7.56 -16.99
CA GLY A 169 -26.83 6.65 -16.72
C GLY A 169 -26.39 5.20 -16.50
N PHE A 170 -25.08 4.94 -16.44
CA PHE A 170 -24.48 3.63 -16.21
C PHE A 170 -23.31 3.79 -15.24
N ASP A 171 -23.11 2.77 -14.39
CA ASP A 171 -22.00 2.71 -13.44
C ASP A 171 -21.06 1.56 -13.82
N LEU A 172 -19.97 1.90 -14.49
CA LEU A 172 -18.94 0.93 -14.88
C LEU A 172 -18.27 0.31 -13.65
N GLN A 173 -18.03 1.11 -12.61
CA GLN A 173 -17.38 0.65 -11.39
C GLN A 173 -18.32 -0.27 -10.60
N GLY A 174 -19.61 0.07 -10.54
CA GLY A 174 -20.65 -0.78 -9.99
C GLY A 174 -20.73 -2.14 -10.69
N GLN A 175 -20.81 -2.15 -12.03
CA GLN A 175 -20.75 -3.40 -12.80
C GLN A 175 -19.49 -4.21 -12.52
N CYS A 176 -18.37 -3.50 -12.38
CA CYS A 176 -17.09 -4.13 -12.12
C CYS A 176 -17.05 -4.85 -10.78
N THR A 177 -17.40 -4.12 -9.71
CA THR A 177 -17.43 -4.64 -8.34
C THR A 177 -18.47 -5.75 -8.16
N GLN A 178 -19.52 -5.78 -8.97
CA GLN A 178 -20.51 -6.86 -8.97
C GLN A 178 -19.98 -8.15 -9.60
N LYS A 179 -19.31 -8.06 -10.76
CA LYS A 179 -18.85 -9.22 -11.55
C LYS A 179 -17.55 -9.87 -11.06
N VAL A 180 -16.88 -9.27 -10.08
CA VAL A 180 -15.62 -9.79 -9.50
C VAL A 180 -15.88 -10.53 -8.18
N ALA A 181 -14.86 -11.22 -7.67
CA ALA A 181 -14.95 -11.92 -6.41
C ALA A 181 -15.27 -10.93 -5.27
N LYS A 182 -16.40 -11.12 -4.59
CA LYS A 182 -16.96 -10.17 -3.61
C LYS A 182 -15.97 -9.74 -2.52
N GLU A 183 -15.14 -10.67 -2.06
CA GLU A 183 -14.14 -10.43 -1.01
C GLU A 183 -12.93 -9.60 -1.50
N PHE A 184 -12.76 -9.46 -2.81
CA PHE A 184 -11.71 -8.67 -3.45
C PHE A 184 -12.24 -7.45 -4.19
N ALA A 185 -13.56 -7.24 -4.26
CA ALA A 185 -14.21 -6.22 -5.08
C ALA A 185 -13.65 -4.81 -4.88
N GLN A 186 -13.28 -4.47 -3.65
CA GLN A 186 -12.67 -3.19 -3.28
C GLN A 186 -11.30 -2.90 -3.94
N PHE A 187 -10.63 -3.92 -4.49
CA PHE A 187 -9.33 -3.79 -5.15
C PHE A 187 -9.44 -3.74 -6.68
N TYR A 188 -10.63 -3.99 -7.23
CA TYR A 188 -10.88 -3.90 -8.66
C TYR A 188 -11.38 -2.51 -9.03
N TYR A 189 -10.91 -2.02 -10.16
CA TYR A 189 -11.36 -0.77 -10.77
C TYR A 189 -11.37 -0.89 -12.28
N VAL A 190 -12.05 0.04 -12.93
CA VAL A 190 -12.15 0.08 -14.39
C VAL A 190 -10.94 0.82 -14.95
N ASP A 191 -10.22 0.18 -15.87
CA ASP A 191 -9.15 0.79 -16.66
C ASP A 191 -9.21 0.28 -18.11
N ASP A 192 -8.47 0.96 -18.99
CA ASP A 192 -8.24 0.47 -20.35
C ASP A 192 -7.20 -0.65 -20.35
N LEU A 193 -7.56 -1.77 -20.97
CA LEU A 193 -6.67 -2.90 -21.22
C LEU A 193 -6.73 -3.24 -22.71
N ASN A 194 -5.70 -2.82 -23.46
CA ASN A 194 -5.59 -2.98 -24.91
C ASN A 194 -6.76 -2.34 -25.70
N GLY A 195 -7.18 -1.12 -25.31
CA GLY A 195 -8.25 -0.39 -26.00
C GLY A 195 -9.66 -0.84 -25.65
N LYS A 196 -9.82 -1.70 -24.63
CA LYS A 196 -11.11 -2.16 -24.12
C LYS A 196 -11.19 -1.92 -22.62
N LEU A 197 -12.35 -1.50 -22.14
CA LEU A 197 -12.60 -1.35 -20.71
C LEU A 197 -12.61 -2.71 -20.03
N ALA A 198 -11.80 -2.83 -18.98
CA ALA A 198 -11.71 -4.02 -18.16
C ALA A 198 -11.72 -3.66 -16.68
N CYS A 199 -12.28 -4.57 -15.90
CA CYS A 199 -12.05 -4.69 -14.48
C CYS A 199 -10.67 -5.23 -14.24
N VAL A 200 -9.82 -4.40 -13.69
CA VAL A 200 -8.43 -4.71 -13.44
C VAL A 200 -8.09 -4.44 -11.98
N THR A 201 -6.94 -4.94 -11.56
CA THR A 201 -6.32 -4.57 -10.29
C THR A 201 -4.97 -3.93 -10.58
N LYS A 202 -4.33 -3.40 -9.55
CA LYS A 202 -2.94 -2.93 -9.67
C LYS A 202 -1.96 -4.04 -10.09
N CYS A 203 -2.34 -5.32 -10.00
CA CYS A 203 -1.50 -6.42 -10.48
C CYS A 203 -1.70 -6.75 -11.96
N THR A 204 -2.71 -6.19 -12.63
CA THR A 204 -2.99 -6.49 -14.03
C THR A 204 -1.99 -5.76 -14.94
N LEU A 205 -1.28 -6.53 -15.76
CA LEU A 205 -0.26 -6.03 -16.67
C LEU A 205 -0.87 -5.21 -17.82
N GLY A 206 -0.17 -4.15 -18.26
CA GLY A 206 -0.58 -3.35 -19.42
C GLY A 206 -1.59 -2.23 -19.13
N THR A 207 -1.87 -1.98 -17.84
CA THR A 207 -2.73 -0.89 -17.37
C THR A 207 -1.88 0.33 -16.99
N LYS A 208 -2.45 1.54 -17.00
CA LYS A 208 -1.72 2.76 -16.61
C LYS A 208 -1.30 2.77 -15.14
N SER A 209 -2.02 2.00 -14.34
CA SER A 209 -1.96 1.94 -12.89
C SER A 209 -1.30 0.65 -12.38
N GLN A 210 -0.64 -0.09 -13.27
CA GLN A 210 0.09 -1.31 -12.97
C GLN A 210 1.17 -1.06 -11.90
N MET A 211 1.17 -1.91 -10.88
CA MET A 211 2.19 -1.95 -9.84
C MET A 211 3.46 -2.59 -10.39
N ASN A 212 4.57 -1.87 -10.28
CA ASN A 212 5.88 -2.38 -10.65
C ASN A 212 6.46 -3.17 -9.46
N CYS A 213 6.66 -4.48 -9.66
CA CYS A 213 7.29 -5.35 -8.67
C CYS A 213 8.75 -5.68 -9.00
N HIS A 214 9.39 -4.98 -9.94
CA HIS A 214 10.78 -5.19 -10.36
C HIS A 214 11.12 -6.68 -10.59
N HIS A 215 11.82 -7.31 -9.63
CA HIS A 215 12.26 -8.72 -9.67
C HIS A 215 11.29 -9.69 -8.99
N GLY A 216 10.11 -9.20 -8.57
CA GLY A 216 9.05 -9.96 -7.95
C GLY A 216 7.84 -10.14 -8.86
N ARG A 217 6.82 -10.79 -8.31
CA ARG A 217 5.52 -11.00 -8.95
C ARG A 217 4.43 -10.29 -8.18
N CYS A 218 3.57 -9.54 -8.87
CA CYS A 218 2.38 -8.98 -8.24
C CYS A 218 1.35 -10.08 -7.98
N GLN A 219 0.81 -10.11 -6.77
CA GLN A 219 -0.29 -10.99 -6.42
C GLN A 219 -1.35 -10.23 -5.62
N LEU A 220 -2.61 -10.46 -5.95
CA LEU A 220 -3.74 -9.98 -5.16
C LEU A 220 -3.94 -10.86 -3.93
N GLN A 221 -3.76 -10.29 -2.74
CA GLN A 221 -4.04 -10.93 -1.46
C GLN A 221 -5.31 -10.33 -0.82
N ARG A 222 -5.82 -10.95 0.26
CA ARG A 222 -6.99 -10.40 0.98
C ARG A 222 -6.74 -9.00 1.56
N SER A 223 -5.49 -8.68 1.87
CA SER A 223 -5.07 -7.35 2.29
C SER A 223 -4.88 -6.37 1.13
N GLY A 224 -4.97 -6.82 -0.12
CA GLY A 224 -4.77 -6.02 -1.32
C GLY A 224 -3.61 -6.52 -2.22
N PRO A 225 -3.34 -5.80 -3.32
CA PRO A 225 -2.25 -6.12 -4.24
C PRO A 225 -0.90 -5.94 -3.57
N ARG A 226 -0.03 -6.96 -3.65
CA ARG A 226 1.33 -6.94 -3.08
C ARG A 226 2.34 -7.57 -4.02
N CYS A 227 3.59 -7.12 -3.93
CA CYS A 227 4.71 -7.74 -4.62
C CYS A 227 5.26 -8.90 -3.78
N LEU A 228 5.40 -10.06 -4.41
CA LEU A 228 6.12 -11.19 -3.88
C LEU A 228 7.51 -11.24 -4.49
N CYS A 229 8.53 -11.00 -3.66
CA CYS A 229 9.92 -11.03 -4.10
C CYS A 229 10.36 -12.48 -4.31
N LEU A 230 10.70 -12.81 -5.55
CA LEU A 230 11.18 -14.13 -5.90
C LEU A 230 12.65 -14.23 -5.46
N ASN A 231 12.99 -15.24 -4.67
CA ASN A 231 14.38 -15.52 -4.33
C ASN A 231 15.00 -16.30 -5.49
N SER A 232 16.02 -15.75 -6.12
CA SER A 232 16.76 -16.46 -7.17
C SER A 232 17.87 -17.31 -6.55
N ASP A 233 18.49 -18.21 -7.31
CA ASP A 233 19.63 -18.98 -6.79
C ASP A 233 20.82 -18.09 -6.40
N THR A 234 20.93 -16.92 -7.02
CA THR A 234 22.09 -16.02 -6.88
C THR A 234 21.82 -14.77 -6.04
N HIS A 235 20.57 -14.30 -5.96
CA HIS A 235 20.23 -13.03 -5.30
C HIS A 235 18.99 -13.12 -4.42
N TRP A 236 19.05 -12.46 -3.26
CA TRP A 236 17.92 -12.24 -2.37
C TRP A 236 17.29 -10.91 -2.76
N HIS A 237 16.02 -10.93 -3.15
CA HIS A 237 15.27 -9.73 -3.48
C HIS A 237 14.36 -9.33 -2.32
N TRP A 238 14.33 -8.05 -1.99
CA TRP A 238 13.58 -7.51 -0.86
C TRP A 238 13.18 -6.05 -1.08
N GLY A 239 12.35 -5.51 -0.19
CA GLY A 239 11.65 -4.23 -0.37
C GLY A 239 10.17 -4.44 -0.66
N GLU A 240 9.39 -3.37 -0.58
CA GLU A 240 7.93 -3.43 -0.81
C GLU A 240 7.61 -3.71 -2.28
N SER A 241 8.45 -3.21 -3.19
CA SER A 241 8.35 -3.44 -4.64
C SER A 241 9.45 -4.37 -5.18
N CYS A 242 10.18 -5.05 -4.28
CA CYS A 242 11.32 -5.91 -4.63
C CYS A 242 12.43 -5.18 -5.39
N GLU A 243 12.63 -3.89 -5.07
CA GLU A 243 13.62 -3.03 -5.71
C GLU A 243 15.06 -3.36 -5.32
N PHE A 244 15.28 -3.95 -4.15
CA PHE A 244 16.62 -4.26 -3.66
C PHE A 244 16.99 -5.70 -3.96
N SER A 245 18.27 -5.92 -4.27
CA SER A 245 18.84 -7.25 -4.44
C SER A 245 20.19 -7.37 -3.73
N THR A 246 20.45 -8.53 -3.15
CA THR A 246 21.71 -8.84 -2.48
C THR A 246 22.25 -10.15 -3.01
N SER A 247 23.48 -10.12 -3.53
CA SER A 247 24.15 -11.32 -4.02
C SER A 247 24.43 -12.29 -2.86
N LYS A 248 23.99 -13.54 -3.03
CA LYS A 248 24.25 -14.64 -2.11
C LYS A 248 25.75 -14.91 -1.98
N SER A 249 26.48 -14.90 -3.09
CA SER A 249 27.92 -15.20 -3.10
C SER A 249 28.73 -14.15 -2.35
N MET A 250 28.30 -12.89 -2.38
CA MET A 250 28.93 -11.83 -1.59
C MET A 250 28.68 -12.04 -0.09
N ALA A 251 27.45 -12.37 0.31
CA ALA A 251 27.12 -12.64 1.71
C ALA A 251 27.86 -13.88 2.24
N TYR A 252 27.83 -15.00 1.50
CA TYR A 252 28.57 -16.21 1.87
C TYR A 252 30.09 -16.04 1.79
N GLY A 253 30.59 -15.20 0.88
CA GLY A 253 32.00 -14.87 0.78
C GLY A 253 32.52 -14.12 2.01
N ILE A 254 31.76 -13.14 2.51
CA ILE A 254 32.10 -12.42 3.75
C ILE A 254 32.09 -13.37 4.95
N VAL A 255 31.02 -14.17 5.10
CA VAL A 255 30.91 -15.13 6.21
C VAL A 255 32.06 -16.15 6.15
N GLY A 256 32.37 -16.67 4.96
CA GLY A 256 33.49 -17.58 4.75
C GLY A 256 34.83 -16.96 5.14
N ALA A 257 35.10 -15.72 4.72
CA ALA A 257 36.33 -15.01 5.07
C ALA A 257 36.47 -14.79 6.58
N VAL A 258 35.38 -14.39 7.25
CA VAL A 258 35.37 -14.19 8.71
C VAL A 258 35.65 -15.51 9.44
N VAL A 259 35.04 -16.61 9.02
CA VAL A 259 35.27 -17.94 9.62
C VAL A 259 36.73 -18.36 9.46
N VAL A 260 37.32 -18.17 8.27
CA VAL A 260 38.75 -18.49 8.03
C VAL A 260 39.65 -17.64 8.93
N LEU A 261 39.39 -16.34 9.04
CA LEU A 261 40.16 -15.45 9.94
C LEU A 261 40.07 -15.89 11.40
N LEU A 262 38.87 -16.24 11.89
CA LEU A 262 38.68 -16.75 13.24
C LEU A 262 39.48 -18.04 13.48
N VAL A 263 39.47 -18.98 12.53
CA VAL A 263 40.25 -20.22 12.64
C VAL A 263 41.75 -19.91 12.69
N VAL A 264 42.26 -19.02 11.84
CA VAL A 264 43.67 -18.63 11.85
C VAL A 264 44.05 -17.97 13.18
N SER A 265 43.22 -17.07 13.71
CA SER A 265 43.45 -16.44 15.01
C SER A 265 43.54 -17.48 16.14
N VAL A 266 42.64 -18.47 16.16
CA VAL A 266 42.67 -19.57 17.15
C VAL A 266 43.97 -20.37 17.03
N VAL A 267 44.42 -20.69 15.81
CA VAL A 267 45.68 -21.41 15.57
C VAL A 267 46.89 -20.60 16.05
N VAL A 268 46.95 -19.31 15.75
CA VAL A 268 48.04 -18.41 16.19
C VAL A 268 48.08 -18.29 17.71
N LEU A 269 46.92 -18.17 18.36
CA LEU A 269 46.82 -18.15 19.82
C LEU A 269 47.29 -19.48 20.42
N ALA A 270 46.90 -20.62 19.84
CA ALA A 270 47.35 -21.94 20.31
C ALA A 270 48.87 -22.11 20.17
N ILE A 271 49.48 -21.65 19.07
CA ILE A 271 50.93 -21.68 18.88
C ILE A 271 51.63 -20.76 19.88
N SER A 272 51.14 -19.53 20.05
CA SER A 272 51.71 -18.56 20.98
C SER A 272 51.66 -19.04 22.43
N LEU A 273 50.56 -19.66 22.86
CA LEU A 273 50.43 -20.25 24.19
C LEU A 273 51.42 -21.40 24.40
N ARG A 274 51.60 -22.29 23.39
CA ARG A 274 52.62 -23.35 23.45
C ARG A 274 54.04 -22.80 23.51
N GLN A 275 54.35 -21.77 22.73
CA GLN A 275 55.67 -21.14 22.76
C GLN A 275 55.94 -20.44 24.09
N SER A 276 54.94 -19.76 24.66
CA SER A 276 55.01 -19.14 25.98
C SER A 276 55.28 -20.18 27.06
N GLN A 277 54.53 -21.28 27.11
CA GLN A 277 54.77 -22.38 28.05
C GLN A 277 56.19 -22.99 27.88
N ARG A 278 56.65 -23.16 26.64
CA ARG A 278 58.03 -23.62 26.37
C ARG A 278 59.10 -22.62 26.82
N LYS A 279 58.86 -21.31 26.67
CA LYS A 279 59.75 -20.26 27.17
C LYS A 279 59.76 -20.23 28.70
N LEU A 280 58.61 -20.40 29.34
CA LEU A 280 58.49 -20.47 30.80
C LEU A 280 59.27 -21.66 31.37
N HIS A 281 59.14 -22.85 30.78
CA HIS A 281 59.96 -24.01 31.17
C HIS A 281 61.45 -23.85 30.85
N ARG A 282 61.83 -23.13 29.79
CA ARG A 282 63.25 -22.78 29.57
C ARG A 282 63.78 -21.81 30.62
N GLN A 283 62.94 -20.88 31.09
CA GLN A 283 63.32 -19.92 32.13
C GLN A 283 63.45 -20.61 33.49
N GLU A 284 62.57 -21.56 33.81
CA GLU A 284 62.67 -22.43 34.99
C GLU A 284 63.96 -23.27 34.99
N ASN A 285 64.33 -23.87 33.86
CA ASN A 285 65.57 -24.63 33.72
C ASN A 285 66.85 -23.75 33.78
N ASN A 286 66.78 -22.49 33.34
CA ASN A 286 67.91 -21.56 33.42
C ASN A 286 68.09 -20.99 34.85
N LEU A 287 67.00 -20.70 35.56
CA LEU A 287 67.04 -20.21 36.94
C LEU A 287 67.57 -21.28 37.90
N SER A 288 67.25 -22.56 37.66
CA SER A 288 67.76 -23.67 38.48
C SER A 288 69.26 -23.95 38.31
N ARG A 289 69.89 -23.46 37.22
CA ARG A 289 71.32 -23.64 36.95
C ARG A 289 72.19 -22.53 37.56
N ASP A 290 71.61 -21.36 37.80
CA ASP A 290 72.30 -20.18 38.39
C ASP A 290 72.51 -20.35 39.91
N TRP A 291 71.58 -21.02 40.60
CA TRP A 291 71.71 -21.32 42.05
C TRP A 291 72.73 -22.42 42.39
N GLN A 292 73.34 -23.07 41.39
CA GLN A 292 74.29 -24.16 41.60
C GLN A 292 75.76 -23.73 41.51
N GLU A 293 76.06 -22.45 41.28
CA GLU A 293 77.42 -21.96 41.00
C GLU A 293 77.85 -20.75 41.86
N GLU A 294 77.37 -20.66 43.11
CA GLU A 294 77.90 -19.70 44.10
C GLU A 294 78.14 -20.35 45.46
N ASP A 295 79.37 -20.87 45.66
CA ASP A 295 79.97 -21.11 46.97
C ASP A 295 80.86 -19.90 47.36
N VAL A 296 80.65 -19.43 48.58
CA VAL A 296 81.07 -18.14 49.14
C VAL A 296 82.58 -18.06 49.43
N LEU A 297 83.21 -16.92 49.13
CA LEU A 297 84.31 -16.37 49.94
C LEU A 297 84.10 -14.89 50.23
N VAL A 298 83.92 -14.58 51.51
CA VAL A 298 83.74 -13.22 52.06
C VAL A 298 85.01 -12.40 51.86
N SER A 299 84.88 -11.27 51.17
CA SER A 299 85.80 -10.14 51.25
C SER A 299 84.98 -8.87 51.43
N PHE A 300 85.07 -8.27 52.62
CA PHE A 300 84.48 -6.96 52.91
C PHE A 300 85.33 -5.87 52.23
N GLN A 301 84.72 -5.14 51.30
CA GLN A 301 85.15 -3.77 50.97
C GLN A 301 83.92 -2.87 50.85
N SER A 302 83.79 -1.96 51.80
CA SER A 302 82.85 -0.84 51.73
C SER A 302 83.28 0.13 50.63
N ALA A 303 82.49 0.22 49.57
CA ALA A 303 82.45 1.33 48.63
C ALA A 303 80.98 1.41 48.18
N GLY A 304 80.19 2.35 48.65
CA GLY A 304 80.26 3.75 48.24
C GLY A 304 78.87 4.09 47.73
N ILE A 305 78.08 4.69 48.61
CA ILE A 305 76.76 5.27 48.35
C ILE A 305 76.86 6.16 47.10
N TRP A 306 76.08 5.82 46.08
CA TRP A 306 75.71 6.77 45.02
C TRP A 306 74.21 7.05 45.14
N GLU A 307 73.95 8.13 45.87
CA GLU A 307 72.70 8.89 45.83
C GLU A 307 72.51 9.38 44.38
N GLY A 308 71.58 8.77 43.65
CA GLY A 308 71.05 9.32 42.41
C GLY A 308 70.01 10.38 42.75
N GLN A 309 70.45 11.63 42.88
CA GLN A 309 69.57 12.80 42.93
C GLN A 309 68.72 12.86 41.65
N ASN A 310 67.41 12.66 41.80
CA ASN A 310 66.34 13.50 41.26
C ASN A 310 64.98 12.81 41.45
N LEU A 311 64.59 12.67 42.72
CA LEU A 311 63.18 12.71 43.09
C LEU A 311 62.86 14.17 43.41
N GLN A 312 62.16 14.84 42.50
CA GLN A 312 61.44 16.06 42.84
C GLN A 312 60.06 15.99 42.20
N GLY A 313 59.07 15.69 43.04
CA GLY A 313 57.66 15.62 42.65
C GLY A 313 56.93 14.49 43.38
N ASP A 314 56.62 14.71 44.64
CA ASP A 314 55.61 13.97 45.40
C ASP A 314 54.35 13.72 44.55
N THR A 315 53.70 12.55 44.67
CA THR A 315 52.57 12.36 45.59
C THR A 315 52.06 10.91 45.53
N PHE A 316 51.72 10.36 46.71
CA PHE A 316 51.01 9.10 47.00
C PHE A 316 51.84 7.81 47.09
N GLY A 317 52.32 7.58 48.31
CA GLY A 317 52.67 6.24 48.80
C GLY A 317 51.44 5.36 49.01
N LEU A 318 51.63 4.06 48.82
CA LEU A 318 50.74 3.03 49.36
C LEU A 318 51.55 2.19 50.35
N GLU A 319 51.52 2.64 51.59
CA GLU A 319 51.97 1.89 52.76
C GLU A 319 50.87 0.89 53.18
N ASN A 320 51.30 -0.23 53.76
CA ASN A 320 50.55 -1.28 54.46
C ASN A 320 50.10 -2.52 53.70
N VAL A 321 51.13 -3.34 53.48
CA VAL A 321 51.12 -4.81 53.43
C VAL A 321 50.42 -5.43 54.64
N TYR A 322 49.56 -6.41 54.34
CA TYR A 322 48.87 -7.35 55.21
C TYR A 322 49.72 -7.88 56.37
N ARG A 323 49.22 -7.71 57.60
CA ARG A 323 49.60 -8.52 58.76
C ARG A 323 48.65 -9.73 58.89
N HIS A 324 49.26 -10.91 58.92
CA HIS A 324 48.87 -12.09 59.73
C HIS A 324 47.66 -12.92 59.27
N PHE A 325 47.90 -14.01 58.54
CA PHE A 325 47.06 -15.21 58.54
C PHE A 325 47.95 -16.44 58.71
N GLN A 326 47.62 -17.26 59.70
CA GLN A 326 48.37 -18.45 60.13
C GLN A 326 47.37 -19.59 60.29
N PRO A 327 47.38 -20.65 59.44
CA PRO A 327 46.51 -21.80 59.63
C PRO A 327 47.24 -22.91 60.38
N SER A 328 46.64 -23.39 61.47
CA SER A 328 47.02 -24.61 62.19
C SER A 328 46.24 -25.80 61.62
N LEU A 329 46.94 -26.88 61.28
CA LEU A 329 46.39 -28.18 60.89
C LEU A 329 46.11 -29.00 62.15
N GLN A 330 44.87 -29.46 62.35
CA GLN A 330 44.58 -30.50 63.34
C GLN A 330 43.50 -31.47 62.85
N ASN A 331 43.88 -32.75 62.86
CA ASN A 331 43.11 -34.00 62.81
C ASN A 331 42.27 -34.31 61.57
N VAL A 332 42.79 -35.25 60.76
CA VAL A 332 42.06 -36.03 59.77
C VAL A 332 41.68 -37.37 60.41
N ASP A 333 40.41 -37.77 60.30
CA ASP A 333 39.87 -39.07 60.74
C ASP A 333 39.69 -40.02 59.52
N PRO A 334 40.27 -41.23 59.51
CA PRO A 334 40.34 -42.10 58.32
C PRO A 334 39.26 -43.21 58.32
N SER A 335 37.97 -42.88 58.37
CA SER A 335 36.92 -43.91 58.34
C SER A 335 35.70 -43.64 57.44
N THR A 336 35.78 -42.69 56.50
CA THR A 336 34.68 -42.44 55.57
C THR A 336 34.88 -43.14 54.22
N GLU A 337 34.13 -44.23 54.00
CA GLU A 337 33.99 -44.85 52.67
C GLU A 337 33.20 -43.91 51.73
N VAL A 338 33.80 -43.62 50.58
CA VAL A 338 33.20 -42.79 49.52
C VAL A 338 32.35 -43.69 48.62
N THR A 339 31.03 -43.50 48.62
CA THR A 339 30.13 -44.18 47.69
C THR A 339 30.11 -43.43 46.36
N GLN A 340 30.42 -44.11 45.26
CA GLN A 340 30.29 -43.58 43.89
C GLN A 340 28.85 -43.76 43.39
N GLU A 341 28.14 -42.66 43.12
CA GLU A 341 26.93 -42.69 42.29
C GLU A 341 27.26 -42.34 40.83
N LEU A 342 26.82 -43.22 39.92
CA LEU A 342 26.88 -43.06 38.47
C LEU A 342 25.52 -42.52 37.97
N PRO A 343 25.47 -41.46 37.15
CA PRO A 343 24.21 -40.90 36.66
C PRO A 343 23.55 -41.76 35.56
N PRO A 344 22.20 -41.76 35.45
CA PRO A 344 21.43 -42.61 34.53
C PRO A 344 21.35 -42.10 33.07
N PRO A 345 21.03 -42.96 32.09
CA PRO A 345 20.96 -42.61 30.67
C PRO A 345 19.65 -41.87 30.28
N PRO A 346 19.65 -41.10 29.17
CA PRO A 346 18.52 -40.26 28.77
C PRO A 346 17.35 -41.04 28.14
N ALA A 347 16.13 -40.63 28.48
CA ALA A 347 14.87 -41.17 27.99
C ALA A 347 14.54 -40.70 26.56
N ARG A 348 13.91 -41.59 25.79
CA ARG A 348 13.28 -41.32 24.47
C ARG A 348 11.94 -40.62 24.68
N GLY A 349 11.70 -39.54 23.96
CA GLY A 349 10.39 -38.90 23.84
C GLY A 349 9.81 -39.08 22.44
N CYS A 350 8.60 -39.65 22.36
CA CYS A 350 7.71 -39.56 21.21
C CYS A 350 6.82 -38.32 21.36
N SER A 351 6.65 -37.58 20.27
CA SER A 351 5.44 -36.83 19.90
C SER A 351 5.58 -36.36 18.46
#